data_AF-A0A2P6WEM1-F1
#
_entry.id   AF-A0A2P6WEM1-F1
#
_cell.length_a   1.000
_cell.length_b   1.000
_cell.length_c   1.000
_cell.angle_alpha   90.00
_cell.angle_beta   90.00
_cell.angle_gamma   90.00
#
_symmetry.space_group_name_H-M   'P 1'
#
loop_
_entity.id
_entity.type
_entity.pdbx_description
1 polymer ?
#
loop_
_entity_poly.entity_id
_entity_poly.type
_entity_poly.pdbx_seq_one_letter_code
_entity_poly.pdbx_strand_id
1 'polypeptide(L)'
;MNLKQFAVPALAFCLAAGGLFTARAYGAPQFPPGYGHEHGGWDTPPGEFNDVQRRGFNDGIKGARRDYENNRPPNVNNRDEYRHPDVSHRLREVYRDAFRRGYERAMSRYTHGYGHR
;
A
#
# COMPACT_ATOMS: atom_id res chain seq x y z
N MET A 1 -1.01 21.53 -68.23
CA MET A 1 -1.64 22.57 -67.38
C MET A 1 -1.12 22.41 -65.96
N ASN A 2 -0.86 23.53 -65.29
CA ASN A 2 -0.25 23.67 -63.96
C ASN A 2 -1.29 23.70 -62.80
N LEU A 3 -0.76 23.71 -61.56
CA LEU A 3 -1.31 24.10 -60.23
C LEU A 3 -1.89 22.94 -59.36
N LYS A 4 -1.55 22.66 -58.09
CA LYS A 4 -1.01 23.31 -56.85
C LYS A 4 -2.08 23.43 -55.73
N GLN A 5 -1.82 22.73 -54.61
CA GLN A 5 -2.12 22.98 -53.16
C GLN A 5 -3.58 22.96 -52.60
N PHE A 6 -3.64 22.87 -51.25
CA PHE A 6 -4.77 22.85 -50.28
C PHE A 6 -5.36 21.46 -49.97
N ALA A 7 -5.68 21.02 -48.74
CA ALA A 7 -5.44 21.46 -47.36
C ALA A 7 -5.86 20.29 -46.43
N VAL A 8 -5.22 20.15 -45.26
CA VAL A 8 -5.57 19.27 -44.12
C VAL A 8 -6.87 19.83 -43.47
N PRO A 9 -7.86 19.03 -42.96
CA PRO A 9 -7.76 18.47 -41.61
C PRO A 9 -8.48 17.15 -41.27
N ALA A 10 -7.85 16.45 -40.32
CA ALA A 10 -8.40 15.72 -39.17
C ALA A 10 -9.51 14.67 -39.36
N LEU A 11 -9.31 13.44 -38.88
CA LEU A 11 -9.64 13.08 -37.49
C LEU A 11 -9.30 11.61 -37.17
N ALA A 12 -8.84 11.43 -35.93
CA ALA A 12 -9.03 10.29 -35.04
C ALA A 12 -8.48 8.90 -35.40
N PHE A 13 -7.40 8.60 -34.66
CA PHE A 13 -6.98 7.29 -34.15
C PHE A 13 -8.11 6.29 -33.91
N CYS A 14 -8.01 5.11 -34.54
CA CYS A 14 -8.58 3.88 -34.01
C CYS A 14 -7.46 3.07 -33.34
N LEU A 15 -7.55 2.93 -32.01
CA LEU A 15 -6.67 2.10 -31.20
C LEU A 15 -6.73 0.65 -31.66
N ALA A 16 -5.58 0.15 -32.12
CA ALA A 16 -5.37 -1.24 -32.44
C ALA A 16 -5.26 -2.08 -31.16
N ALA A 17 -5.92 -3.23 -31.21
CA ALA A 17 -5.79 -4.33 -30.28
C ALA A 17 -4.37 -4.90 -30.26
N GLY A 18 -3.97 -5.45 -29.12
CA GLY A 18 -2.87 -6.42 -29.07
C GLY A 18 -2.12 -6.47 -27.75
N GLY A 19 -2.48 -7.46 -26.92
CA GLY A 19 -1.57 -8.24 -26.08
C GLY A 19 -0.69 -7.49 -25.06
N LEU A 20 -0.89 -7.81 -23.79
CA LEU A 20 0.19 -8.35 -22.95
C LEU A 20 -0.43 -8.83 -21.64
N PHE A 21 -0.29 -10.14 -21.42
CA PHE A 21 -0.38 -10.74 -20.10
C PHE A 21 0.59 -9.99 -19.18
N THR A 22 0.09 -9.07 -18.35
CA THR A 22 0.86 -8.62 -17.20
C THR A 22 0.63 -9.66 -16.12
N ALA A 23 1.59 -10.58 -16.02
CA ALA A 23 1.81 -11.30 -14.79
C ALA A 23 1.75 -10.30 -13.63
N ARG A 24 1.05 -10.67 -12.55
CA ARG A 24 0.98 -9.90 -11.31
C ARG A 24 2.38 -9.85 -10.71
N ALA A 25 3.22 -8.98 -11.24
CA ALA A 25 4.52 -8.67 -10.70
C ALA A 25 4.27 -7.96 -9.38
N TYR A 26 4.89 -8.46 -8.32
CA TYR A 26 5.03 -7.78 -7.05
C TYR A 26 5.96 -6.57 -7.27
N GLY A 27 5.48 -5.57 -8.01
CA GLY A 27 6.16 -4.31 -8.23
C GLY A 27 6.03 -3.46 -6.98
N ALA A 28 7.13 -3.25 -6.29
CA ALA A 28 7.25 -2.22 -5.26
C ALA A 28 6.72 -0.88 -5.84
N PRO A 29 5.92 -0.10 -5.08
CA PRO A 29 5.51 1.21 -5.54
C PRO A 29 6.75 2.09 -5.74
N GLN A 30 7.00 2.48 -6.99
CA GLN A 30 7.97 3.51 -7.34
C GLN A 30 7.37 4.87 -6.94
N PHE A 31 7.78 5.38 -5.78
CA PHE A 31 7.48 6.75 -5.37
C PHE A 31 8.41 7.73 -6.12
N PRO A 32 7.92 8.89 -6.57
CA PRO A 32 8.73 9.90 -7.26
C PRO A 32 9.82 10.47 -6.34
N PRO A 33 11.00 10.85 -6.88
CA PRO A 33 12.12 11.35 -6.07
C PRO A 33 11.86 12.81 -5.70
N GLY A 34 11.42 13.05 -4.47
CA GLY A 34 11.23 14.39 -3.94
C GLY A 34 11.10 14.39 -2.43
N TYR A 35 12.02 15.11 -1.79
CA TYR A 35 12.10 15.45 -0.36
C TYR A 35 12.65 14.34 0.55
N GLY A 36 13.93 14.49 0.87
CA GLY A 36 14.65 13.63 1.80
C GLY A 36 13.98 13.56 3.16
N HIS A 37 13.81 12.32 3.64
CA HIS A 37 14.13 11.92 5.00
C HIS A 37 14.77 10.54 4.85
N GLU A 38 16.06 10.45 5.11
CA GLU A 38 16.86 9.21 5.06
C GLU A 38 16.53 8.25 6.23
N HIS A 39 15.36 8.43 6.85
CA HIS A 39 14.76 7.56 7.85
C HIS A 39 13.31 7.32 7.42
N GLY A 40 12.96 6.08 7.06
CA GLY A 40 11.60 5.71 6.69
C GLY A 40 10.57 6.23 7.70
N GLY A 41 9.41 6.69 7.20
CA GLY A 41 8.31 7.22 8.02
C GLY A 41 7.88 6.28 9.14
N TRP A 42 7.05 6.76 10.07
CA TRP A 42 6.56 5.94 11.18
C TRP A 42 5.81 4.69 10.71
N ASP A 43 5.27 4.73 9.50
CA ASP A 43 4.55 3.69 8.79
C ASP A 43 5.44 2.80 7.91
N THR A 44 6.76 3.03 7.90
CA THR A 44 7.71 2.20 7.15
C THR A 44 8.10 0.95 7.95
N PRO A 45 7.97 -0.26 7.38
CA PRO A 45 8.45 -1.48 8.01
C PRO A 45 9.98 -1.44 8.24
N PRO A 46 10.50 -2.06 9.32
CA PRO A 46 11.94 -2.21 9.51
C PRO A 46 12.62 -2.90 8.31
N GLY A 47 13.83 -2.44 7.95
CA GLY A 47 14.55 -2.95 6.77
C GLY A 47 14.89 -4.45 6.84
N GLU A 48 15.01 -5.00 8.05
CA GLU A 48 15.27 -6.42 8.32
C GLU A 48 14.05 -7.32 8.06
N PHE A 49 12.84 -6.76 7.93
CA PHE A 49 11.63 -7.56 7.75
C PHE A 49 11.65 -8.24 6.39
N ASN A 50 11.31 -9.52 6.34
CA ASN A 50 11.04 -10.19 5.07
C ASN A 50 9.70 -9.72 4.45
N ASP A 51 9.37 -10.20 3.25
CA ASP A 51 8.16 -9.76 2.54
C ASP A 51 6.86 -10.03 3.30
N VAL A 52 6.77 -11.16 4.00
CA VAL A 52 5.59 -11.49 4.81
C VAL A 52 5.47 -10.56 6.00
N GLN A 53 6.58 -10.26 6.67
CA GLN A 53 6.61 -9.32 7.79
C GLN A 53 6.29 -7.90 7.32
N ARG A 54 6.86 -7.46 6.20
CA ARG A 54 6.54 -6.16 5.58
C ARG A 54 5.04 -6.05 5.28
N ARG A 55 4.45 -7.10 4.70
CA ARG A 55 3.01 -7.17 4.44
C ARG A 55 2.21 -7.10 5.74
N GLY A 56 2.55 -7.94 6.73
CA GLY A 56 1.90 -7.97 8.03
C GLY A 56 1.90 -6.60 8.70
N PHE A 57 3.06 -5.95 8.78
CA PHE A 57 3.23 -4.62 9.36
C PHE A 57 2.33 -3.57 8.70
N ASN A 58 2.34 -3.51 7.36
CA ASN A 58 1.51 -2.58 6.61
C ASN A 58 0.01 -2.83 6.82
N ASP A 59 -0.40 -4.10 6.85
CA ASP A 59 -1.80 -4.47 7.09
C ASP A 59 -2.22 -4.13 8.54
N GLY A 60 -1.30 -4.27 9.49
CA GLY A 60 -1.47 -3.84 10.89
C GLY A 60 -1.75 -2.34 11.01
N ILE A 61 -0.95 -1.50 10.32
CA ILE A 61 -1.16 -0.05 10.27
C ILE A 61 -2.54 0.29 9.70
N LYS A 62 -2.91 -0.32 8.56
CA LYS A 62 -4.23 -0.11 7.94
C LYS A 62 -5.36 -0.60 8.84
N GLY A 63 -5.17 -1.71 9.54
CA GLY A 63 -6.11 -2.25 10.52
C GLY A 63 -6.36 -1.27 11.67
N ALA A 64 -5.28 -0.74 12.24
CA ALA A 64 -5.35 0.25 13.30
C ALA A 64 -6.04 1.53 12.83
N ARG A 65 -5.66 2.06 11.67
CA ARG A 65 -6.29 3.26 11.09
C ARG A 65 -7.79 3.08 10.94
N ARG A 66 -8.24 1.96 10.39
CA ARG A 66 -9.67 1.65 10.26
C ARG A 66 -10.36 1.51 11.62
N ASP A 67 -9.69 1.04 12.67
CA ASP A 67 -10.33 0.88 13.99
C ASP A 67 -10.49 2.24 14.62
N TYR A 68 -9.45 3.06 14.49
CA TYR A 68 -9.42 4.43 14.90
C TYR A 68 -10.51 5.29 14.21
N GLU A 69 -10.57 5.26 12.88
CA GLU A 69 -11.59 5.97 12.08
C GLU A 69 -13.02 5.55 12.42
N ASN A 70 -13.23 4.28 12.75
CA ASN A 70 -14.54 3.75 13.14
C ASN A 70 -14.84 3.88 14.64
N ASN A 71 -14.01 4.60 15.41
CA ASN A 71 -14.13 4.72 16.87
C ASN A 71 -14.27 3.37 17.59
N ARG A 72 -13.63 2.33 17.07
CA ARG A 72 -13.60 1.01 17.68
C ARG A 72 -12.53 0.95 18.76
N PRO A 73 -12.74 0.16 19.82
CA PRO A 73 -11.68 -0.09 20.80
C PRO A 73 -10.46 -0.73 20.11
N PRO A 74 -9.22 -0.31 20.44
CA PRO A 74 -8.00 -0.89 19.89
C PRO A 74 -7.90 -2.38 20.21
N ASN A 75 -8.05 -3.23 19.19
CA ASN A 75 -7.91 -4.68 19.31
C ASN A 75 -7.58 -5.30 17.95
N VAL A 76 -6.39 -5.89 17.84
CA VAL A 76 -5.93 -6.60 16.63
C VAL A 76 -6.87 -7.74 16.20
N ASN A 77 -7.56 -8.38 17.15
CA ASN A 77 -8.47 -9.48 16.86
C ASN A 77 -9.76 -9.04 16.17
N ASN A 78 -10.04 -7.73 16.11
CA ASN A 78 -11.17 -7.19 15.34
C ASN A 78 -10.95 -7.33 13.83
N ARG A 79 -9.76 -7.76 13.39
CA ARG A 79 -9.36 -7.83 11.98
C ARG A 79 -9.36 -9.26 11.47
N ASP A 80 -10.13 -9.50 10.42
CA ASP A 80 -10.14 -10.79 9.72
C ASP A 80 -8.78 -11.09 9.12
N GLU A 81 -8.05 -10.07 8.66
CA GLU A 81 -6.71 -10.22 8.12
C GLU A 81 -5.71 -10.70 9.20
N TYR A 82 -5.95 -10.37 10.47
CA TYR A 82 -5.15 -10.87 11.59
C TYR A 82 -5.56 -12.29 12.02
N ARG A 83 -6.87 -12.55 12.09
CA ARG A 83 -7.43 -13.85 12.50
C ARG A 83 -7.22 -14.92 11.45
N HIS A 84 -7.43 -14.58 10.18
CA HIS A 84 -7.37 -15.48 9.03
C HIS A 84 -6.50 -14.88 7.93
N PRO A 85 -5.18 -14.75 8.17
CA PRO A 85 -4.28 -14.19 7.17
C PRO A 85 -4.21 -15.11 5.94
N ASP A 86 -4.33 -14.50 4.76
CA ASP A 86 -4.13 -15.14 3.45
C ASP A 86 -2.63 -15.30 3.17
N VAL A 87 -1.99 -16.13 4.01
CA VAL A 87 -0.59 -16.55 3.94
C VAL A 87 -0.53 -18.04 4.31
N SER A 88 0.52 -18.72 3.85
CA SER A 88 0.72 -20.13 4.18
C SER A 88 0.75 -20.34 5.69
N HIS A 89 0.27 -21.50 6.17
CA HIS A 89 0.10 -21.76 7.60
C HIS A 89 1.39 -21.53 8.39
N ARG A 90 2.54 -21.95 7.85
CA ARG A 90 3.87 -21.76 8.44
C ARG A 90 4.27 -20.28 8.61
N LEU A 91 3.74 -19.39 7.78
CA LEU A 91 4.10 -17.97 7.77
C LEU A 91 3.12 -17.11 8.58
N ARG A 92 2.03 -17.69 9.09
CA ARG A 92 0.97 -16.96 9.81
C ARG A 92 1.47 -16.29 11.08
N GLU A 93 2.30 -16.97 11.85
CA GLU A 93 2.82 -16.41 13.10
C GLU A 93 3.72 -15.20 12.83
N VAL A 94 4.65 -15.33 11.89
CA VAL A 94 5.55 -14.25 11.46
C VAL A 94 4.77 -13.07 10.87
N TYR A 95 3.72 -13.33 10.09
CA TYR A 95 2.80 -12.31 9.61
C TYR A 95 2.08 -11.59 10.75
N ARG A 96 1.50 -12.35 11.69
CA ARG A 96 0.72 -11.81 12.82
C ARG A 96 1.59 -11.01 13.79
N ASP A 97 2.83 -11.43 14.01
CA ASP A 97 3.80 -10.67 14.82
C ASP A 97 4.05 -9.30 14.20
N ALA A 98 4.41 -9.25 12.93
CA ALA A 98 4.63 -7.99 12.23
C ALA A 98 3.36 -7.14 12.16
N PHE A 99 2.18 -7.75 11.97
CA PHE A 99 0.89 -7.08 12.02
C PHE A 99 0.65 -6.40 13.36
N ARG A 100 0.90 -7.11 14.47
CA ARG A 100 0.73 -6.54 15.81
C ARG A 100 1.63 -5.31 16.00
N ARG A 101 2.89 -5.39 15.58
CA ARG A 101 3.86 -4.29 15.67
C ARG A 101 3.41 -3.05 14.86
N GLY A 102 2.90 -3.26 13.64
CA GLY A 102 2.35 -2.18 12.82
C GLY A 102 1.09 -1.56 13.45
N TYR A 103 0.20 -2.39 13.98
CA TYR A 103 -1.03 -1.96 14.63
C TYR A 103 -0.76 -1.12 15.88
N GLU A 104 0.11 -1.59 16.76
CA GLU A 104 0.49 -0.90 18.00
C GLU A 104 1.17 0.45 17.69
N ARG A 105 2.06 0.48 16.69
CA ARG A 105 2.74 1.71 16.28
C ARG A 105 1.77 2.76 15.76
N ALA A 106 0.80 2.34 14.93
CA ALA A 106 -0.26 3.22 14.44
C ALA A 106 -1.18 3.70 15.56
N MET A 107 -1.65 2.79 16.43
CA MET A 107 -2.52 3.16 17.56
C MET A 107 -1.84 4.12 18.51
N SER A 108 -0.58 3.87 18.87
CA SER A 108 0.21 4.79 19.67
C SER A 108 0.24 6.18 19.06
N ARG A 109 0.41 6.29 17.73
CA ARG A 109 0.41 7.59 17.06
C ARG A 109 -0.95 8.29 17.14
N TYR A 110 -2.04 7.55 16.93
CA TYR A 110 -3.38 8.10 16.97
C TYR A 110 -3.82 8.48 18.39
N THR A 111 -3.50 7.67 19.39
CA THR A 111 -3.89 7.95 20.78
C THR A 111 -3.02 9.02 21.43
N HIS A 112 -1.70 9.00 21.22
CA HIS A 112 -0.79 10.03 21.77
C HIS A 112 -0.92 11.37 21.03
N GLY A 113 -1.33 11.36 19.75
CA GLY A 113 -1.62 12.59 19.00
C GLY A 113 -2.85 13.36 19.52
N TYR A 114 -3.68 12.74 20.36
CA TYR A 114 -4.89 13.35 20.94
C TYR A 114 -4.67 13.97 22.34
N GLY A 115 -3.47 13.84 22.93
CA GLY A 115 -3.15 14.39 24.25
C GLY A 115 -2.72 15.87 24.27
N HIS A 116 -2.65 16.53 23.10
CA HIS A 116 -2.25 17.94 22.98
C HIS A 116 -3.29 18.73 22.18
N ARG A 117 -4.44 19.04 22.78
CA ARG A 117 -5.29 20.16 22.41
C ARG A 117 -6.02 20.70 23.63
#